data_AF-A0A4W5LQW5-F1
#
_entry.id   AF-A0A4W5LQW5-F1
#
_cell.length_a   1.000
_cell.length_b   1.000
_cell.length_c   1.000
_cell.angle_alpha   90.00
_cell.angle_beta   90.00
_cell.angle_gamma   90.00
#
_symmetry.space_group_name_H-M   'P 1'
#
loop_
_entity.id
_entity.type
_entity.pdbx_description
1 polymer ?
#
loop_
_entity_poly.entity_id
_entity_poly.type
_entity_poly.pdbx_seq_one_letter_code
_entity_poly.pdbx_strand_id
1 'polypeptide(L)'
;MWMMILIVVKPSRWFCHVDDDNYVNIRPLVKLLSHYSHAHDIYIGRPSLDRPLEATERFGDSHTRPVRFWFATGGAGFCVSRGLALK
;
A
#
# COMPACT_ATOMS: atom_id res chain seq x y z
N MET A 1 7.27 -18.01 9.93
CA MET A 1 7.47 -16.56 10.16
C MET A 1 7.92 -16.01 8.83
N TRP A 2 6.97 -15.49 8.05
CA TRP A 2 7.21 -15.02 6.67
C TRP A 2 8.12 -13.79 6.73
N MET A 3 9.25 -13.83 6.03
CA MET A 3 10.22 -12.75 6.08
C MET A 3 9.81 -11.68 5.08
N MET A 4 9.24 -10.59 5.59
CA MET A 4 8.76 -9.48 4.77
C MET A 4 9.95 -8.70 4.21
N ILE A 5 9.97 -8.46 2.91
CA ILE A 5 11.01 -7.64 2.28
C ILE A 5 10.44 -6.25 2.01
N LEU A 6 11.07 -5.23 2.62
CA LEU A 6 10.80 -3.82 2.33
C LEU A 6 11.81 -3.31 1.31
N ILE A 7 11.33 -2.96 0.12
CA ILE A 7 12.16 -2.34 -0.92
C ILE A 7 11.99 -0.83 -0.85
N VAL A 8 13.09 -0.11 -0.61
CA VAL A 8 13.14 1.35 -0.71
C VAL A 8 13.63 1.74 -2.11
N VAL A 9 12.74 2.27 -2.93
CA VAL A 9 13.10 2.74 -4.29
C VAL A 9 13.66 4.15 -4.21
N LYS A 10 14.91 4.33 -4.67
CA LYS A 10 15.64 5.60 -4.56
C LYS A 10 15.38 6.59 -5.71
N PRO A 11 15.56 7.91 -5.45
CA PRO A 11 15.88 8.50 -4.14
C PRO A 11 14.68 8.32 -3.18
N SER A 12 14.93 7.95 -1.92
CA SER A 12 14.04 7.31 -0.93
C SER A 12 12.59 7.83 -0.85
N ARG A 13 11.74 7.44 -1.79
CA ARG A 13 10.43 8.08 -2.01
C ARG A 13 9.26 7.10 -2.03
N TRP A 14 9.55 5.80 -2.08
CA TRP A 14 8.57 4.74 -2.13
C TRP A 14 9.03 3.56 -1.26
N PHE A 15 8.06 2.99 -0.57
CA PHE A 15 8.21 1.80 0.25
C PHE A 15 7.35 0.71 -0.36
N CYS A 16 7.95 -0.36 -0.84
CA CYS A 16 7.23 -1.48 -1.41
C CYS A 16 7.38 -2.73 -0.53
N HIS A 17 6.25 -3.33 -0.17
CA HIS A 17 6.18 -4.63 0.49
C HIS A 17 6.02 -5.72 -0.55
N VAL A 18 6.83 -6.77 -0.42
CA VAL A 18 6.74 -8.00 -1.21
C VAL A 18 7.06 -9.20 -0.31
N ASP A 19 6.39 -10.33 -0.57
CA ASP A 19 6.66 -11.60 0.12
C ASP A 19 7.90 -12.30 -0.48
N ASP A 20 8.45 -13.27 0.23
CA ASP A 20 9.67 -14.00 -0.15
C ASP A 20 9.47 -14.93 -1.35
N ASP A 21 8.22 -15.25 -1.69
CA ASP A 21 7.82 -16.03 -2.87
C ASP A 21 7.46 -15.17 -4.09
N ASN A 22 7.62 -13.83 -4.00
CA ASN A 22 7.27 -12.92 -5.08
C ASN A 22 8.45 -12.59 -5.99
N TYR A 23 8.21 -12.54 -7.30
CA TYR A 23 9.13 -11.97 -8.27
C TYR A 23 8.82 -10.50 -8.54
N VAL A 24 9.82 -9.63 -8.42
CA VAL A 24 9.68 -8.19 -8.65
C VAL A 24 10.44 -7.76 -9.91
N ASN A 25 9.71 -7.26 -10.90
CA ASN A 25 10.34 -6.60 -12.03
C ASN A 25 10.61 -5.11 -11.71
N ILE A 26 11.87 -4.80 -11.39
CA ILE A 26 12.26 -3.48 -10.89
C ILE A 26 12.11 -2.36 -11.94
N ARG A 27 12.40 -2.62 -13.23
CA ARG A 27 12.36 -1.55 -14.26
C ARG A 27 10.94 -1.03 -14.51
N PRO A 28 9.92 -1.88 -14.76
CA PRO A 28 8.53 -1.45 -14.84
C PRO A 28 8.03 -0.84 -13.53
N LEU A 29 8.43 -1.38 -12.37
CA LEU A 29 8.04 -0.82 -11.08
C LEU A 29 8.50 0.64 -10.95
N VAL A 30 9.79 0.93 -11.18
CA VAL A 30 10.31 2.30 -11.13
C VAL A 30 9.60 3.20 -12.14
N LYS A 31 9.35 2.72 -13.36
CA LYS A 31 8.62 3.46 -14.39
C LYS A 31 7.19 3.78 -13.93
N LEU A 32 6.46 2.81 -13.37
CA LEU A 32 5.12 3.03 -12.83
C LEU A 32 5.15 4.11 -11.73
N LEU A 33 6.01 3.94 -10.74
CA LEU A 33 6.12 4.85 -9.59
C LEU A 33 6.52 6.27 -9.99
N SER A 34 7.26 6.46 -11.09
CA SER A 34 7.65 7.78 -11.58
C SER A 34 6.49 8.63 -12.11
N HIS A 35 5.32 8.04 -12.41
CA HIS A 35 4.13 8.79 -12.82
C HIS A 35 3.41 9.46 -11.65
N TYR A 36 3.77 9.13 -10.41
CA TYR A 36 3.12 9.64 -9.21
C TYR A 36 4.07 10.51 -8.39
N SER A 37 3.53 11.57 -7.80
CA SER A 37 4.27 12.37 -6.82
C SER A 37 4.34 11.60 -5.49
N HIS A 38 5.55 11.28 -5.06
CA HIS A 38 5.83 10.64 -3.76
C HIS A 38 5.51 11.52 -2.55
N ALA A 39 5.27 12.82 -2.76
CA ALA A 39 4.87 13.75 -1.71
C ALA A 39 3.36 13.69 -1.42
N HIS A 40 2.55 13.12 -2.33
CA HIS A 40 1.12 12.90 -2.11
C HIS A 40 0.88 11.58 -1.39
N ASP A 41 -0.32 11.43 -0.83
CA ASP A 41 -0.74 10.20 -0.18
C ASP A 41 -1.16 9.17 -1.24
N ILE A 42 -0.25 8.25 -1.57
CA ILE A 42 -0.47 7.28 -2.64
C ILE A 42 -0.25 5.87 -2.09
N TYR A 43 -1.24 5.03 -2.33
CA TYR A 43 -1.23 3.61 -2.05
C TYR A 43 -1.52 2.84 -3.35
N ILE A 44 -0.58 2.00 -3.79
CA ILE A 44 -0.66 1.25 -5.05
C ILE A 44 -0.54 -0.23 -4.73
N GLY A 45 -1.51 -1.01 -5.20
CA GLY A 45 -1.47 -2.46 -5.11
C GLY A 45 -2.70 -3.07 -5.77
N ARG A 46 -2.72 -4.39 -5.87
CA ARG A 46 -3.90 -5.12 -6.36
C ARG A 46 -4.95 -5.16 -5.26
N PRO A 47 -6.19 -4.68 -5.46
CA PRO A 47 -7.26 -4.81 -4.47
C PRO A 47 -7.50 -6.27 -4.09
N SER A 48 -7.69 -6.54 -2.80
CA SER A 48 -7.93 -7.91 -2.32
C SER A 48 -9.33 -8.46 -2.62
N LEU A 49 -10.27 -7.58 -2.95
CA LEU A 49 -11.64 -7.90 -3.28
C LEU A 49 -12.04 -7.05 -4.49
N ASP A 50 -13.06 -7.48 -5.23
CA ASP A 50 -13.66 -6.69 -6.33
C ASP A 50 -14.65 -5.62 -5.80
N ARG A 51 -14.79 -5.51 -4.48
CA ARG A 51 -15.65 -4.55 -3.78
C ARG A 51 -14.93 -3.99 -2.54
N PRO A 52 -15.24 -2.76 -2.09
CA PRO A 52 -14.66 -2.23 -0.87
C PRO A 52 -15.11 -3.07 0.33
N LEU A 53 -14.21 -3.21 1.30
CA LEU A 53 -14.53 -3.85 2.57
C LEU A 53 -15.36 -2.87 3.42
N GLU A 54 -16.45 -3.36 4.01
CA GLU A 54 -17.22 -2.60 4.98
C GLU A 54 -16.72 -2.93 6.39
N ALA A 55 -16.42 -1.90 7.17
CA ALA A 55 -16.06 -2.03 8.57
C ALA A 55 -16.74 -0.95 9.40
N THR A 56 -16.61 -1.07 10.71
CA THR A 56 -17.15 -0.10 11.66
C THR A 56 -16.00 0.61 12.36
N GLU A 57 -15.90 1.93 12.17
CA GLU A 57 -14.94 2.78 12.86
C GLU A 57 -15.59 3.34 14.13
N ARG A 58 -14.88 3.26 15.26
CA ARG A 58 -15.30 3.90 16.52
C ARG A 58 -14.91 5.38 16.47
N PHE A 59 -15.88 6.27 16.63
CA PHE A 59 -15.69 7.71 16.64
C PHE A 59 -16.11 8.26 18.02
N GLY A 60 -15.13 8.53 18.88
CA GLY A 60 -15.36 8.87 20.29
C GLY A 60 -15.89 7.68 21.12
N ASP A 61 -16.24 7.95 22.38
CA ASP A 61 -16.56 6.89 23.36
C ASP A 61 -17.90 6.17 23.12
N SER A 62 -18.77 6.67 22.25
CA SER A 62 -20.15 6.16 22.11
C SER A 62 -20.72 6.07 20.69
N HIS A 63 -20.02 6.56 19.66
CA HIS A 63 -20.55 6.55 18.29
C HIS A 63 -19.72 5.65 17.38
N THR A 64 -20.41 4.84 16.56
CA THR A 64 -19.79 4.01 15.53
C THR A 64 -20.27 4.45 14.16
N ARG A 65 -19.37 4.46 13.17
CA ARG A 65 -19.68 4.87 11.80
C ARG A 65 -19.28 3.75 10.82
N PRO A 66 -20.15 3.36 9.88
CA PRO A 66 -19.76 2.46 8.80
C PRO A 66 -18.74 3.15 7.90
N VAL A 67 -17.64 2.47 7.62
CA VAL A 67 -16.60 2.92 6.70
C VAL A 67 -16.40 1.87 5.61
N ARG A 68 -16.10 2.35 4.40
CA ARG A 68 -15.80 1.51 3.25
C ARG A 68 -14.41 1.82 2.78
N PHE A 69 -13.55 0.81 2.66
CA PHE A 69 -12.18 1.01 2.22
C PHE A 69 -11.69 -0.14 1.35
N TRP A 70 -10.68 0.18 0.53
CA TRP A 70 -9.95 -0.81 -0.26
C TRP A 70 -8.63 -1.10 0.44
N PHE A 71 -8.17 -2.34 0.32
CA PHE A 71 -6.84 -2.74 0.77
C PHE A 71 -6.19 -3.65 -0.27
N ALA A 72 -4.87 -3.58 -0.40
CA ALA A 72 -4.13 -4.40 -1.34
C ALA A 72 -3.94 -5.83 -0.81
N THR A 73 -3.91 -6.80 -1.72
CA THR A 73 -3.47 -8.17 -1.43
C THR A 73 -1.99 -8.18 -1.06
N GLY A 74 -1.64 -8.61 0.15
CA GLY A 74 -0.25 -8.68 0.64
C GLY A 74 0.67 -9.44 -0.31
N GLY A 75 0.33 -10.69 -0.64
CA GLY A 75 1.13 -11.55 -1.52
C GLY A 75 1.15 -11.17 -3.01
N ALA A 76 0.48 -10.08 -3.41
CA ALA A 76 0.69 -9.47 -4.73
C ALA A 76 1.70 -8.32 -4.70
N GLY A 77 2.18 -7.96 -3.50
CA GLY A 77 2.96 -6.77 -3.23
C GLY A 77 2.15 -5.48 -3.31
N PHE A 78 2.62 -4.46 -2.59
CA PHE A 78 2.07 -3.11 -2.67
C PHE A 78 3.16 -2.07 -2.41
N CYS A 79 2.94 -0.84 -2.87
CA CYS A 79 3.81 0.30 -2.60
C CYS A 79 3.04 1.46 -1.97
N VAL A 80 3.67 2.13 -1.01
CA VAL A 80 3.20 3.38 -0.42
C VAL A 80 4.21 4.50 -0.67
N SER A 81 3.70 5.70 -0.94
CA SER A 81 4.54 6.88 -1.08
C SER A 81 5.12 7.33 0.26
N ARG A 82 6.21 8.10 0.23
CA ARG A 82 6.77 8.71 1.43
C ARG A 82 5.78 9.63 2.15
N GLY A 83 4.95 10.38 1.41
CA GLY A 83 3.91 11.25 1.98
C GLY A 83 2.93 10.47 2.85
N LEU A 84 2.47 9.30 2.37
CA LEU A 84 1.56 8.44 3.10
C LEU A 84 2.23 7.69 4.25
N ALA A 85 3.45 7.17 4.03
CA ALA A 85 4.13 6.31 4.99
C ALA A 85 4.60 7.03 6.27
N LEU A 86 4.67 8.37 6.25
CA LEU A 86 5.14 9.20 7.36
C LEU A 86 4.02 10.01 8.05
N LYS A 87 2.76 9.71 7.73
CA LYS A 87 1.60 10.21 8.48
C LYS A 87 1.34 9.36 9.71
#